data_AF-A0A818BSJ4-F1
#
_entry.id   AF-A0A818BSJ4-F1
#
_cell.length_a   1.000
_cell.length_b   1.000
_cell.length_c   1.000
_cell.angle_alpha   90.00
_cell.angle_beta   90.00
_cell.angle_gamma   90.00
#
_symmetry.space_group_name_H-M   'P 1'
#
loop_
_entity.id
_entity.type
_entity.pdbx_description
1 polymer ?
#
loop_
_entity_poly.entity_id
_entity_poly.type
_entity_poly.pdbx_seq_one_letter_code
_entity_poly.pdbx_strand_id
1 'polypeptide(L)'
;MRYYRIILPILFGLILAMALILNNYEEHPFRRINIKNGNITIEKAIQQIPTCTQDDRPRQRALLYTLQQWTYFAQKYNIQYWIAYKTLVAYHQHHSLSPHDLDIELFIMAQHTAQLLQLSQLNFSSIYELKVHPQCVTTKFDAKLLTESSIDDDSNGNK
;
A
#
# COMPACT_ATOMS: atom_id res chain seq x y z
N MET A 1 13.31 48.47 -16.59
CA MET A 1 13.96 47.85 -15.39
C MET A 1 13.11 47.86 -14.10
N ARG A 2 11.78 48.08 -14.13
CA ARG A 2 10.95 48.02 -12.90
C ARG A 2 10.36 46.64 -12.57
N TYR A 3 10.16 45.79 -13.58
CA TYR A 3 9.57 44.45 -13.39
C TYR A 3 10.45 43.48 -12.59
N TYR A 4 11.77 43.61 -12.69
CA TYR A 4 12.71 42.69 -12.01
C TYR A 4 12.64 42.79 -10.48
N ARG A 5 12.24 43.95 -9.93
CA ARG A 5 12.07 44.15 -8.48
C ARG A 5 10.89 43.37 -7.90
N ILE A 6 9.90 43.01 -8.72
CA ILE A 6 8.69 42.29 -8.29
C ILE A 6 8.82 40.80 -8.60
N ILE A 7 9.41 40.44 -9.75
CA ILE A 7 9.51 39.04 -10.19
C ILE A 7 10.50 38.24 -9.35
N LEU A 8 11.64 38.84 -8.97
CA LEU A 8 12.71 38.17 -8.23
C LEU A 8 12.26 37.61 -6.86
N PRO A 9 11.54 38.36 -5.99
CA PRO A 9 11.09 37.81 -4.70
C PRO A 9 10.03 36.72 -4.85
N ILE A 10 9.18 36.79 -5.89
CA ILE A 10 8.16 35.75 -6.16
C ILE A 10 8.85 34.45 -6.58
N LEU A 11 9.81 34.53 -7.50
CA LEU A 11 10.57 33.36 -7.95
C LEU A 11 11.34 32.72 -6.78
N PHE A 12 11.98 33.55 -5.95
CA PHE A 12 12.68 33.07 -4.76
C PHE A 12 11.74 32.37 -3.77
N GLY A 13 10.55 32.94 -3.54
CA GLY A 13 9.53 32.31 -2.70
C GLY A 13 9.05 30.96 -3.24
N LEU A 14 8.87 30.83 -4.55
CA LEU A 14 8.48 29.55 -5.19
C LEU A 14 9.58 28.49 -5.08
N ILE A 15 10.84 28.87 -5.28
CA ILE A 15 11.98 27.96 -5.12
C ILE A 15 12.07 27.47 -3.67
N LEU A 16 11.89 28.38 -2.70
CA LEU A 16 11.95 28.04 -1.28
C LEU A 16 10.78 27.15 -0.85
N ALA A 17 9.58 27.40 -1.37
CA ALA A 17 8.42 26.52 -1.18
C ALA A 17 8.63 25.14 -1.80
N MET A 18 9.17 25.06 -3.03
CA MET A 18 9.47 23.79 -3.68
C MET A 18 10.55 23.01 -2.93
N ALA A 19 11.60 23.69 -2.43
CA ALA A 19 12.63 23.06 -1.61
C ALA A 19 12.08 22.53 -0.27
N LEU A 20 11.16 23.26 0.37
CA LEU A 20 10.48 22.77 1.59
C LEU A 20 9.59 21.56 1.31
N ILE A 21 8.86 21.57 0.19
CA ILE A 21 8.04 20.42 -0.23
C ILE A 21 8.91 19.21 -0.52
N LEU A 22 10.03 19.38 -1.23
CA LEU A 22 10.98 18.31 -1.54
C LEU A 22 11.66 17.76 -0.28
N ASN A 23 12.09 18.62 0.65
CA ASN A 23 12.68 18.17 1.91
C ASN A 23 11.67 17.41 2.77
N ASN A 24 10.40 17.82 2.77
CA ASN A 24 9.34 17.11 3.47
C ASN A 24 8.99 15.77 2.78
N TYR A 25 9.16 15.69 1.46
CA TYR A 25 9.00 14.44 0.71
C TYR A 25 10.18 13.47 0.91
N GLU A 26 11.41 13.98 1.02
CA GLU A 26 12.60 13.16 1.31
C GLU A 26 12.64 12.67 2.76
N GLU A 27 11.97 13.36 3.70
CA GLU A 27 11.77 12.89 5.08
C GLU A 27 10.64 11.86 5.24
N HIS A 28 9.99 11.46 4.15
CA HIS A 28 9.24 10.20 4.07
C HIS A 28 10.01 9.13 3.28
N PRO A 29 11.27 8.79 3.62
CA PRO A 29 11.80 7.52 3.16
C PRO A 29 10.88 6.49 3.82
N PHE A 30 10.20 5.66 3.02
CA PHE A 30 9.48 4.48 3.51
C PHE A 30 10.31 3.90 4.65
N ARG A 31 9.84 4.12 5.89
CA ARG A 31 10.61 3.87 7.10
C ARG A 31 11.09 2.45 6.93
N ARG A 32 12.40 2.21 6.75
CA ARG A 32 12.91 0.86 6.46
C ARG A 32 12.35 -0.04 7.54
N ILE A 33 11.31 -0.81 7.22
CA ILE A 33 10.70 -1.74 8.15
C ILE A 33 11.73 -2.84 8.20
N ASN A 34 12.68 -2.70 9.13
CA ASN A 34 13.57 -3.78 9.48
C ASN A 34 12.71 -4.81 10.20
N ILE A 35 12.07 -5.69 9.41
CA ILE A 35 11.45 -6.90 9.93
C ILE A 35 12.60 -7.79 10.39
N LYS A 36 13.05 -7.56 11.63
CA LYS A 36 13.92 -8.54 12.28
C LYS A 36 13.09 -9.81 12.42
N ASN A 37 13.57 -10.88 11.81
CA ASN A 37 12.99 -12.21 11.94
C ASN A 37 13.07 -12.62 13.41
N GLY A 38 11.99 -12.35 14.14
CA GLY A 38 11.93 -12.56 15.56
C GLY A 38 10.48 -12.57 15.98
N ASN A 39 9.94 -13.78 16.19
CA ASN A 39 8.66 -13.99 16.87
C ASN A 39 8.57 -13.13 18.14
N ILE A 40 9.71 -12.80 18.77
CA ILE A 40 9.86 -11.87 19.89
C ILE A 40 9.14 -10.52 19.67
N THR A 41 9.18 -9.95 18.47
CA THR A 41 8.49 -8.66 18.19
C THR A 41 6.98 -8.84 18.16
N ILE A 42 6.49 -9.94 17.58
CA ILE A 42 5.06 -10.29 17.59
C ILE A 42 4.60 -10.57 19.01
N GLU A 43 5.33 -11.37 19.79
CA GLU A 43 4.95 -11.68 21.17
C GLU A 43 4.90 -10.42 22.06
N LYS A 44 5.81 -9.47 21.85
CA LYS A 44 5.75 -8.17 22.52
C LYS A 44 4.55 -7.33 22.06
N ALA A 45 4.27 -7.29 20.76
CA ALA A 45 3.12 -6.57 20.22
C ALA A 45 1.80 -7.16 20.76
N ILE A 46 1.68 -8.48 20.81
CA ILE A 46 0.54 -9.20 21.38
C ILE A 46 0.29 -8.74 22.80
N GLN A 47 1.30 -8.66 23.67
CA GLN A 47 1.10 -8.25 25.07
C GLN A 47 0.42 -6.88 25.23
N GLN A 48 0.55 -5.99 24.25
CA GLN A 48 -0.04 -4.64 24.28
C GLN A 48 -1.48 -4.60 23.75
N ILE A 49 -1.92 -5.65 23.04
CA ILE A 49 -3.28 -5.72 22.48
C ILE A 49 -4.24 -6.17 23.57
N PRO A 50 -5.34 -5.44 23.83
CA PRO A 50 -6.39 -5.92 24.71
C PRO A 50 -7.00 -7.21 24.17
N THR A 51 -7.50 -8.04 25.08
CA THR A 51 -8.20 -9.29 24.78
C THR A 51 -9.55 -9.26 25.46
N CYS A 52 -10.58 -9.67 24.76
CA CYS A 52 -11.93 -9.80 25.28
C CYS A 52 -12.28 -11.28 25.56
N THR A 53 -11.72 -12.19 24.77
CA THR A 53 -11.92 -13.64 24.89
C THR A 53 -10.57 -14.38 24.86
N GLN A 54 -10.58 -15.66 25.27
CA GLN A 54 -9.38 -16.51 25.22
C GLN A 54 -8.93 -16.82 23.79
N ASP A 55 -9.86 -16.79 22.82
CA ASP A 55 -9.58 -17.08 21.40
C ASP A 55 -8.96 -15.89 20.65
N ASP A 56 -9.02 -14.69 21.22
CA ASP A 56 -8.48 -13.48 20.59
C ASP A 56 -6.95 -13.57 20.45
N ARG A 57 -6.26 -14.20 21.40
CA ARG A 57 -4.79 -14.29 21.40
C ARG A 57 -4.24 -15.12 20.24
N PRO A 58 -4.67 -16.39 20.05
CA PRO A 58 -4.28 -17.17 18.87
C PRO A 58 -4.61 -16.46 17.56
N ARG A 59 -5.77 -15.79 17.49
CA ARG A 59 -6.22 -15.07 16.31
C ARG A 59 -5.35 -13.86 15.98
N GLN A 60 -5.13 -12.97 16.96
CA GLN A 60 -4.23 -11.82 16.84
C GLN A 60 -2.83 -12.26 16.42
N ARG A 61 -2.33 -13.34 17.01
CA ARG A 61 -1.04 -13.93 16.64
C ARG A 61 -1.02 -14.36 15.17
N ALA A 62 -2.04 -15.09 14.72
CA ALA A 62 -2.14 -15.52 13.33
C ALA A 62 -2.19 -14.32 12.35
N LEU A 63 -3.00 -13.29 12.66
CA LEU A 63 -3.08 -12.09 11.84
C LEU A 63 -1.76 -11.33 11.78
N LEU A 64 -1.07 -11.14 12.91
CA LEU A 64 0.25 -10.50 12.95
C LEU A 64 1.28 -11.28 12.13
N TYR A 65 1.27 -12.61 12.21
CA TYR A 65 2.13 -13.44 11.34
C TYR A 65 1.78 -13.25 9.87
N THR A 66 0.50 -13.27 9.50
CA THR A 66 0.07 -13.01 8.12
C THR A 66 0.52 -11.64 7.63
N LEU A 67 0.36 -10.57 8.43
CA LEU A 67 0.83 -9.22 8.08
C LEU A 67 2.36 -9.16 7.93
N GLN A 68 3.10 -9.85 8.80
CA GLN A 68 4.55 -9.92 8.70
C GLN A 68 4.98 -10.64 7.41
N GLN A 69 4.35 -11.78 7.08
CA GLN A 69 4.63 -12.51 5.85
C GLN A 69 4.26 -11.70 4.61
N TRP A 70 3.10 -11.02 4.63
CA TRP A 70 2.71 -10.10 3.57
C TRP A 70 3.73 -8.99 3.39
N THR A 71 4.20 -8.36 4.47
CA THR A 71 5.18 -7.26 4.38
C THR A 71 6.50 -7.74 3.79
N TYR A 72 6.97 -8.92 4.21
CA TYR A 72 8.16 -9.54 3.62
C TYR A 72 7.97 -9.83 2.12
N PHE A 73 6.82 -10.40 1.75
CA PHE A 73 6.47 -10.68 0.37
C PHE A 73 6.42 -9.40 -0.48
N ALA A 74 5.69 -8.38 -0.02
CA ALA A 74 5.56 -7.11 -0.71
C ALA A 74 6.92 -6.42 -0.87
N GLN A 75 7.78 -6.46 0.14
CA GLN A 75 9.14 -5.93 0.05
C GLN A 75 9.99 -6.70 -0.96
N LYS A 76 9.92 -8.03 -0.96
CA LYS A 76 10.69 -8.88 -1.89
C LYS A 76 10.33 -8.61 -3.35
N TYR A 77 9.06 -8.32 -3.63
CA TYR A 77 8.55 -8.12 -4.99
C TYR A 77 8.26 -6.64 -5.33
N ASN A 78 8.69 -5.70 -4.48
CA ASN A 78 8.48 -4.25 -4.66
C ASN A 78 7.00 -3.86 -4.88
N ILE A 79 6.10 -4.50 -4.14
CA ILE A 79 4.66 -4.24 -4.19
C ILE A 79 4.33 -3.13 -3.20
N GLN A 80 3.80 -2.02 -3.70
CA GLN A 80 3.32 -0.92 -2.87
C GLN A 80 1.94 -1.27 -2.29
N TYR A 81 1.79 -1.09 -0.99
CA TYR A 81 0.53 -1.33 -0.28
C TYR A 81 0.36 -0.36 0.90
N TRP A 82 -0.88 -0.18 1.35
CA TRP A 82 -1.24 0.58 2.55
C TRP A 82 -2.18 -0.23 3.43
N ILE A 83 -2.08 -0.05 4.74
CA ILE A 83 -3.08 -0.56 5.69
C ILE A 83 -4.38 0.23 5.48
N ALA A 84 -5.51 -0.47 5.39
CA ALA A 84 -6.80 0.11 5.04
C ALA A 84 -7.85 0.00 6.15
N TYR A 85 -8.87 0.86 6.05
CA TYR A 85 -10.16 0.73 6.73
C TYR A 85 -10.07 0.30 8.22
N LYS A 86 -10.64 -0.87 8.57
CA LYS A 86 -10.77 -1.28 9.98
C LYS A 86 -9.41 -1.58 10.61
N THR A 87 -8.50 -2.15 9.83
CA THR A 87 -7.13 -2.42 10.27
C THR A 87 -6.40 -1.11 10.55
N LEU A 88 -6.59 -0.08 9.72
CA LEU A 88 -5.99 1.23 9.92
C LEU A 88 -6.58 1.93 11.16
N VAL A 89 -7.90 1.89 11.33
CA VAL A 89 -8.59 2.47 12.49
C VAL A 89 -8.13 1.81 13.79
N ALA A 90 -8.09 0.48 13.83
CA ALA A 90 -7.62 -0.26 15.00
C ALA A 90 -6.16 0.09 15.32
N TYR A 91 -5.31 0.16 14.30
CA TYR A 91 -3.90 0.53 14.48
C TYR A 91 -3.74 1.96 15.02
N HIS A 92 -4.56 2.91 14.55
CA HIS A 92 -4.54 4.27 15.06
C HIS A 92 -5.03 4.35 16.52
N GLN A 93 -6.10 3.63 16.86
CA GLN A 93 -6.72 3.71 18.19
C GLN A 93 -5.95 2.95 19.27
N HIS A 94 -5.34 1.83 18.91
CA HIS A 94 -4.77 0.88 19.88
C HIS A 94 -3.29 0.60 19.64
N HIS A 95 -2.66 1.25 18.64
CA HIS A 95 -1.32 0.92 18.16
C HIS A 95 -1.18 -0.56 17.79
N SER A 96 -2.28 -1.21 17.42
CA SER A 96 -2.34 -2.64 17.15
C SER A 96 -3.57 -3.08 16.34
N LEU A 97 -3.64 -4.38 16.02
CA LEU A 97 -4.80 -5.00 15.39
C LEU A 97 -5.97 -5.09 16.38
N SER A 98 -7.20 -5.02 15.86
CA SER A 98 -8.41 -5.23 16.67
C SER A 98 -8.45 -6.67 17.19
N PRO A 99 -8.85 -6.91 18.45
CA PRO A 99 -9.02 -8.25 18.99
C PRO A 99 -10.06 -9.10 18.27
N HIS A 100 -11.03 -8.45 17.61
CA HIS A 100 -12.17 -9.12 17.01
C HIS A 100 -12.05 -9.32 15.51
N ASP A 101 -11.08 -8.68 14.87
CA ASP A 101 -10.89 -8.80 13.43
C ASP A 101 -10.56 -10.24 13.05
N LEU A 102 -11.07 -10.67 11.89
CA LEU A 102 -10.82 -12.00 11.32
C LEU A 102 -9.83 -11.94 10.16
N ASP A 103 -9.49 -10.74 9.72
CA ASP A 103 -8.80 -10.44 8.48
C ASP A 103 -8.07 -9.10 8.59
N ILE A 104 -7.16 -8.87 7.64
CA ILE A 104 -6.38 -7.63 7.52
C ILE A 104 -6.72 -7.00 6.20
N GLU A 105 -7.07 -5.72 6.24
CA GLU A 105 -7.45 -4.95 5.06
C GLU A 105 -6.27 -4.13 4.56
N LEU A 106 -5.91 -4.36 3.30
CA LEU A 106 -4.79 -3.69 2.63
C LEU A 106 -5.25 -3.13 1.29
N PHE A 107 -4.84 -1.90 0.98
CA PHE A 107 -4.90 -1.37 -0.38
C PHE A 107 -3.63 -1.72 -1.12
N ILE A 108 -3.77 -2.11 -2.38
CA ILE A 108 -2.68 -2.40 -3.28
C ILE A 108 -2.92 -1.57 -4.54
N MET A 109 -1.85 -0.98 -5.10
CA MET A 109 -1.97 -0.24 -6.35
C MET A 109 -2.43 -1.19 -7.48
N ALA A 110 -3.39 -0.74 -8.29
CA ALA A 110 -3.93 -1.52 -9.41
C ALA A 110 -2.83 -2.00 -10.40
N GLN A 111 -1.75 -1.22 -10.56
CA GLN A 111 -0.61 -1.60 -11.39
C GLN A 111 0.08 -2.91 -10.95
N HIS A 112 -0.06 -3.31 -9.68
CA HIS A 112 0.51 -4.56 -9.16
C HIS A 112 -0.42 -5.77 -9.33
N THR A 113 -1.65 -5.61 -9.83
CA THR A 113 -2.62 -6.72 -9.92
C THR A 113 -2.14 -7.84 -10.84
N ALA A 114 -1.58 -7.51 -12.01
CA ALA A 114 -1.05 -8.52 -12.94
C ALA A 114 0.15 -9.28 -12.34
N GLN A 115 1.04 -8.55 -11.66
CA GLN A 115 2.17 -9.12 -10.95
C GLN A 115 1.71 -10.06 -9.84
N LEU A 116 0.71 -9.66 -9.05
CA LEU A 116 0.14 -10.49 -7.99
C LEU A 116 -0.51 -11.77 -8.52
N LEU A 117 -1.20 -11.68 -9.65
CA LEU A 117 -1.78 -12.86 -10.28
C LEU A 117 -0.69 -13.86 -10.69
N GLN A 118 0.40 -13.39 -11.30
CA GLN A 118 1.55 -14.26 -11.62
C GLN A 118 2.18 -14.86 -10.37
N LEU A 119 2.40 -14.05 -9.33
CA LEU A 119 3.01 -14.51 -8.08
C LEU A 119 2.11 -15.48 -7.30
N SER A 120 0.79 -15.36 -7.42
CA SER A 120 -0.17 -16.28 -6.78
C SER A 120 -0.08 -17.71 -7.30
N GLN A 121 0.44 -17.88 -8.53
CA GLN A 121 0.65 -19.19 -9.14
C GLN A 121 1.95 -19.84 -8.68
N LEU A 122 2.80 -19.10 -7.96
CA LEU A 122 4.05 -19.61 -7.41
C LEU A 122 3.81 -20.22 -6.03
N ASN A 123 4.46 -21.34 -5.74
CA ASN A 123 4.52 -21.89 -4.38
C ASN A 123 5.48 -21.06 -3.52
N PHE A 124 5.03 -19.89 -3.06
CA PHE A 124 5.85 -18.97 -2.25
C PHE A 124 5.94 -19.39 -0.77
N SER A 125 5.03 -20.24 -0.29
CA SER A 125 5.05 -20.79 1.07
C SER A 125 4.39 -22.18 1.11
N SER A 126 4.88 -23.05 2.00
CA SER A 126 4.24 -24.34 2.33
C SER A 126 3.10 -24.20 3.35
N ILE A 127 2.91 -23.00 3.91
CA ILE A 127 1.95 -22.73 5.01
C ILE A 127 0.90 -21.71 4.56
N TYR A 128 1.29 -20.73 3.74
CA TYR A 128 0.41 -19.65 3.30
C TYR A 128 0.09 -19.76 1.80
N GLU A 129 -1.14 -19.46 1.43
CA GLU A 129 -1.60 -19.42 0.05
C GLU A 129 -2.01 -17.97 -0.30
N LEU A 130 -1.63 -17.50 -1.49
CA LEU A 130 -2.02 -16.19 -2.01
C LEU A 130 -3.13 -16.44 -3.01
N LYS A 131 -4.36 -16.07 -2.65
CA LYS A 131 -5.51 -16.13 -3.55
C LYS A 131 -5.81 -14.74 -4.08
N VAL A 132 -5.72 -14.58 -5.39
CA VAL A 132 -6.11 -13.35 -6.07
C VAL A 132 -7.46 -13.60 -6.72
N HIS A 133 -8.51 -13.00 -6.17
CA HIS A 133 -9.81 -12.99 -6.81
C HIS A 133 -9.91 -11.75 -7.70
N PRO A 134 -10.29 -11.89 -8.98
CA PRO A 134 -10.59 -10.73 -9.80
C PRO A 134 -11.72 -9.96 -9.11
N GLN A 135 -11.48 -8.69 -8.79
CA GLN A 135 -12.57 -7.82 -8.40
C GLN A 135 -13.46 -7.68 -9.63
N CYS A 136 -14.75 -7.98 -9.48
CA CYS A 136 -15.70 -7.72 -10.54
C CYS A 136 -15.59 -6.24 -10.89
N VAL A 137 -15.11 -5.94 -12.10
CA VAL A 137 -15.19 -4.61 -12.68
C VAL A 137 -16.67 -4.31 -12.84
N THR A 138 -17.27 -3.69 -11.84
CA THR A 138 -18.70 -3.40 -11.81
C THR A 138 -18.99 -2.20 -12.68
N THR A 139 -18.80 -2.28 -14.00
CA THR A 139 -19.05 -1.10 -14.81
C THR A 139 -19.55 -1.40 -16.22
N LYS A 140 -20.67 -0.76 -16.56
CA LYS A 140 -20.90 -0.21 -17.90
C LYS A 140 -19.98 1.00 -18.20
N PHE A 141 -19.34 1.59 -17.20
CA PHE A 141 -18.46 2.76 -17.28
C PHE A 141 -16.98 2.47 -17.68
N ASP A 142 -16.31 1.43 -17.18
CA ASP A 142 -14.88 1.17 -17.48
C ASP A 142 -14.67 0.59 -18.88
N ALA A 143 -15.70 0.00 -19.49
CA ALA A 143 -15.64 -0.46 -20.88
C ALA A 143 -15.41 0.69 -21.87
N LYS A 144 -15.82 1.92 -21.52
CA LYS A 144 -15.72 3.10 -22.40
C LYS A 144 -14.30 3.69 -22.41
N LEU A 145 -13.61 3.68 -21.26
CA LEU A 145 -12.23 4.19 -21.18
C LEU A 145 -11.22 3.31 -21.92
N LEU A 146 -11.46 1.99 -21.98
CA LEU A 146 -10.59 1.05 -22.70
C LEU A 146 -10.83 1.04 -24.21
N THR A 147 -11.97 1.52 -24.70
CA THR A 147 -12.25 1.63 -26.15
C THR A 147 -11.76 2.96 -26.73
N GLU A 148 -11.81 4.06 -25.95
CA GLU A 148 -11.31 5.36 -26.41
C GLU A 148 -9.78 5.43 -26.48
N SER A 149 -9.03 4.61 -25.72
CA SER A 149 -7.57 4.56 -25.84
C SER A 149 -7.05 3.70 -27.02
N SER A 150 -7.95 3.03 -27.77
CA SER A 150 -7.59 2.19 -28.93
C SER A 150 -7.93 2.82 -30.28
N ILE A 151 -8.44 4.06 -30.29
CA ILE A 151 -8.85 4.78 -31.49
C ILE A 151 -8.02 6.06 -31.58
N ASP A 152 -6.71 5.95 -31.82
CA ASP A 152 -5.89 7.12 -32.21
C ASP A 152 -4.60 6.73 -32.97
N ASP A 153 -4.55 5.53 -33.60
CA ASP A 153 -3.34 5.05 -34.27
C ASP A 153 -3.53 4.58 -35.72
N ASP A 154 -4.60 5.02 -36.40
CA ASP A 154 -4.78 4.71 -37.83
C ASP A 154 -5.47 5.85 -38.59
N SER A 155 -4.76 6.96 -38.83
CA SER A 155 -4.99 7.77 -40.03
C SER A 155 -3.77 8.60 -40.44
N ASN A 156 -2.80 7.95 -41.09
CA ASN A 156 -2.08 8.64 -42.16
C ASN A 156 -1.56 7.64 -43.20
N GLY A 157 -2.41 7.32 -44.18
CA GLY A 157 -2.07 6.45 -45.30
C GLY A 157 -2.89 6.80 -46.54
N ASN A 158 -2.29 7.63 -47.39
CA ASN A 158 -2.50 7.77 -48.83
C ASN A 158 -3.92 8.05 -49.38
N LYS A 159 -4.08 9.28 -49.89
CA LYS A 159 -4.44 9.52 -51.30
C LYS A 159 -3.81 10.81 -51.81
#